data_AF-A0A956WAC8-F1
#
_entry.id   AF-A0A956WAC8-F1
#
_cell.length_a   1.000
_cell.length_b   1.000
_cell.length_c   1.000
_cell.angle_alpha   90.00
_cell.angle_beta   90.00
_cell.angle_gamma   90.00
#
_symmetry.space_group_name_H-M   'P 1'
#
loop_
_entity.id
_entity.type
_entity.pdbx_description
1 polymer ?
#
loop_
_entity_poly.entity_id
_entity_poly.type
_entity_poly.pdbx_seq_one_letter_code
_entity_poly.pdbx_strand_id
1 'polypeptide(L)'
;IYKHLLGNTTTAKLIDDRGKTLLSSGAKIDAAGLDPIARKYWGHIEVANHKDKIDAIVSQLDEQTAAVETLFQEKIDKLGKGDELPPGVIKMVKVYIAIKRKLQVGDKMAGRHGNKGVVSRILPEEDLPYLPDGRPVDIVLNPLGVPSRMNVGQILEIHLGWAGHLLGEQLEHMVAEQRAAKELRAHLLTVFDRGPVRSLVDRISDKELVPLAKQWE
;
A
#
# COMPACT_ATOMS: atom_id res chain seq x y z
N ILE A 1 13.97 16.06 -23.26
CA ILE A 1 15.23 16.69 -23.73
C ILE A 1 16.16 15.67 -24.40
N TYR A 2 16.71 14.66 -23.69
CA TYR A 2 17.69 13.70 -24.24
C TYR A 2 17.37 13.11 -25.63
N LYS A 3 16.15 12.57 -25.82
CA LYS A 3 15.70 12.01 -27.11
C LYS A 3 15.60 13.04 -28.25
N HIS A 4 15.45 14.32 -27.93
CA HIS A 4 15.35 15.41 -28.91
C HIS A 4 16.72 16.06 -29.20
N LEU A 5 17.76 15.72 -28.42
CA LEU A 5 19.14 16.16 -28.66
C LEU A 5 19.93 15.12 -29.45
N LEU A 6 19.69 13.82 -29.24
CA LEU A 6 20.35 12.74 -29.97
C LEU A 6 20.15 12.81 -31.49
N GLY A 7 21.25 12.73 -32.24
CA GLY A 7 21.24 12.72 -33.70
C GLY A 7 21.15 14.09 -34.37
N ASN A 8 20.98 15.17 -33.60
CA ASN A 8 20.98 16.53 -34.10
C ASN A 8 22.40 17.11 -34.22
N THR A 9 22.55 18.10 -35.11
CA THR A 9 23.78 18.89 -35.26
C THR A 9 23.70 20.17 -34.45
N THR A 10 24.77 20.48 -33.72
CA THR A 10 24.90 21.73 -32.98
C THR A 10 25.15 22.91 -33.92
N THR A 11 24.49 24.04 -33.69
CA THR A 11 24.74 25.28 -34.45
C THR A 11 25.82 26.14 -33.80
N ALA A 12 25.89 26.15 -32.46
CA ALA A 12 26.86 26.92 -31.69
C ALA A 12 27.78 26.02 -30.83
N LYS A 13 28.87 26.61 -30.32
CA LYS A 13 29.75 25.96 -29.35
C LYS A 13 29.11 26.03 -27.96
N LEU A 14 29.03 24.91 -27.24
CA LEU A 14 28.63 24.89 -25.83
C LEU A 14 29.88 25.05 -24.96
N ILE A 15 29.84 25.97 -24.00
CA ILE A 15 30.96 26.28 -23.10
C ILE A 15 30.47 26.11 -21.64
N ASP A 16 31.30 25.49 -20.81
CA ASP A 16 31.10 25.32 -19.36
C ASP A 16 31.33 26.64 -18.59
N ASP A 17 30.90 26.72 -17.33
CA ASP A 17 31.10 27.87 -16.43
C ASP A 17 32.60 28.23 -16.26
N ARG A 18 33.49 27.28 -16.58
CA ARG A 18 34.96 27.40 -16.52
C ARG A 18 35.62 27.70 -17.87
N GLY A 19 34.84 28.02 -18.90
CA GLY A 19 35.38 28.36 -20.24
C GLY A 19 35.81 27.16 -21.08
N LYS A 20 35.58 25.92 -20.62
CA LYS A 20 35.90 24.70 -21.37
C LYS A 20 34.81 24.40 -22.39
N THR A 21 35.18 24.18 -23.65
CA THR A 21 34.22 23.78 -24.69
C THR A 21 33.74 22.35 -24.46
N LEU A 22 32.43 22.18 -24.29
CA LEU A 22 31.76 20.90 -24.06
C LEU A 22 31.26 20.28 -25.37
N LEU A 23 30.81 21.10 -26.32
CA LEU A 23 30.44 20.70 -27.67
C LEU A 23 30.94 21.74 -28.67
N SER A 24 31.53 21.28 -29.78
CA SER A 24 31.92 22.16 -30.90
C SER A 24 30.73 22.47 -31.81
N SER A 25 30.76 23.62 -32.49
CA SER A 25 29.78 23.98 -33.53
C SER A 25 29.88 22.99 -34.70
N GLY A 26 28.73 22.54 -35.22
CA GLY A 26 28.63 21.59 -36.33
C GLY A 26 28.82 20.12 -35.98
N ALA A 27 28.97 19.76 -34.70
CA ALA A 27 29.12 18.38 -34.26
C ALA A 27 27.77 17.66 -34.20
N LYS A 28 27.74 16.38 -34.59
CA LYS A 28 26.60 15.49 -34.33
C LYS A 28 26.59 15.09 -32.86
N ILE A 29 25.43 15.21 -32.22
CA ILE A 29 25.23 14.83 -30.81
C ILE A 29 24.97 13.32 -30.75
N ASP A 30 25.94 12.58 -30.25
CA ASP A 30 25.82 11.15 -29.90
C ASP A 30 25.68 10.95 -28.39
N ALA A 31 25.30 9.74 -27.97
CA ALA A 31 25.14 9.42 -26.54
C ALA A 31 26.45 9.61 -25.76
N ALA A 32 27.58 9.26 -26.38
CA ALA A 32 28.91 9.40 -25.79
C ALA A 32 29.32 10.87 -25.54
N GLY A 33 28.91 11.80 -26.40
CA GLY A 33 29.14 13.23 -26.24
C GLY A 33 28.14 13.92 -25.31
N LEU A 34 26.91 13.40 -25.17
CA LEU A 34 25.86 14.02 -24.37
C LEU A 34 25.83 13.55 -22.89
N ASP A 35 26.13 12.28 -22.63
CA ASP A 35 26.15 11.69 -21.28
C ASP A 35 27.11 12.38 -20.29
N PRO A 36 28.33 12.84 -20.67
CA PRO A 36 29.22 13.54 -19.74
C PRO A 36 28.81 15.00 -19.46
N ILE A 37 27.83 15.54 -20.18
CA ILE A 37 27.38 16.93 -20.00
C ILE A 37 26.32 16.97 -18.91
N ALA A 38 26.55 17.79 -17.88
CA ALA A 38 25.57 18.00 -16.82
C ALA A 38 24.25 18.55 -17.40
N ARG A 39 23.12 18.00 -16.93
CA ARG A 39 21.76 18.34 -17.43
C ARG A 39 21.44 19.84 -17.39
N LYS A 40 22.09 20.61 -16.50
CA LYS A 40 21.98 22.07 -16.43
C LYS A 40 22.36 22.78 -17.73
N TYR A 41 23.29 22.20 -18.51
CA TYR A 41 23.72 22.79 -19.78
C TYR A 41 22.88 22.38 -20.97
N TRP A 42 21.98 21.40 -20.81
CA TRP A 42 21.22 20.86 -21.94
C TRP A 42 20.23 21.86 -22.52
N GLY A 43 19.75 22.83 -21.73
CA GLY A 43 18.93 23.94 -22.22
C GLY A 43 19.69 24.98 -23.05
N HIS A 44 21.02 25.02 -22.94
CA HIS A 44 21.88 25.93 -23.70
C HIS A 44 22.44 25.31 -24.99
N ILE A 45 22.02 24.08 -25.32
CA ILE A 45 22.45 23.39 -26.54
C ILE A 45 21.61 23.88 -27.71
N GLU A 46 22.22 24.66 -28.59
CA GLU A 46 21.56 25.06 -29.83
C GLU A 46 21.63 23.96 -30.88
N VAL A 47 20.47 23.50 -31.33
CA VAL A 47 20.33 22.46 -32.37
C VAL A 47 19.63 22.99 -33.61
N ALA A 48 20.01 22.43 -34.77
CA ALA A 48 19.42 22.82 -36.06
C ALA A 48 17.94 22.38 -36.22
N ASN A 49 17.53 21.28 -35.58
CA ASN A 49 16.16 20.72 -35.64
C ASN A 49 15.59 20.53 -34.22
N HIS A 50 14.27 20.66 -34.08
CA HIS A 50 13.54 20.52 -32.79
C HIS A 50 13.82 21.58 -31.72
N LYS A 51 14.38 22.74 -32.09
CA LYS A 51 14.63 23.87 -31.18
C LYS A 51 13.38 24.28 -30.39
N ASP A 52 12.25 24.49 -31.08
CA ASP A 52 10.99 24.89 -30.44
C ASP A 52 10.49 23.89 -29.37
N LYS A 53 10.71 22.58 -29.60
CA LYS A 53 10.32 21.54 -28.64
C LYS A 53 11.23 21.50 -27.42
N ILE A 54 12.52 21.79 -27.61
CA ILE A 54 13.48 21.86 -26.50
C ILE A 54 13.19 23.10 -25.67
N ASP A 55 12.98 24.25 -26.30
CA ASP A 55 12.66 25.51 -25.63
C ASP A 55 11.34 25.41 -24.84
N ALA A 56 10.32 24.73 -25.39
CA ALA A 56 9.07 24.46 -24.67
C ALA A 56 9.28 23.56 -23.43
N ILE A 57 10.11 22.52 -23.53
CA ILE A 57 10.39 21.62 -22.39
C ILE A 57 11.24 22.34 -21.34
N VAL A 58 12.21 23.16 -21.74
CA VAL A 58 13.04 23.96 -20.82
C VAL A 58 12.17 24.96 -20.08
N SER A 59 11.32 25.71 -20.79
CA SER A 59 10.36 26.65 -20.17
C SER A 59 9.44 25.97 -19.16
N GLN A 60 8.90 24.79 -19.50
CA GLN A 60 8.08 24.00 -18.57
C GLN A 60 8.87 23.51 -17.35
N LEU A 61 10.14 23.13 -17.52
CA LEU A 61 11.01 22.72 -16.41
C LEU A 61 11.37 23.90 -15.51
N ASP A 62 11.61 25.09 -16.08
CA ASP A 62 11.89 26.30 -15.32
C ASP A 62 10.67 26.71 -14.50
N GLU A 63 9.46 26.65 -15.07
CA GLU A 63 8.20 26.90 -14.35
C GLU A 63 7.99 25.89 -13.20
N GLN A 64 8.24 24.59 -13.44
CA GLN A 64 8.16 23.57 -12.40
C GLN A 64 9.21 23.78 -11.30
N THR A 65 10.43 24.18 -11.68
CA THR A 65 11.52 24.44 -10.73
C THR A 65 11.18 25.65 -9.86
N ALA A 66 10.71 26.75 -10.45
CA ALA A 66 10.28 27.94 -9.72
C ALA A 66 9.10 27.64 -8.78
N ALA A 67 8.13 26.82 -9.22
CA ALA A 67 7.02 26.39 -8.37
C ALA A 67 7.50 25.57 -7.16
N VAL A 68 8.42 24.64 -7.38
CA VAL A 68 9.03 23.84 -6.31
C VAL A 68 9.84 24.72 -5.34
N GLU A 69 10.67 25.63 -5.86
CA GLU A 69 11.42 26.59 -5.05
C GLU A 69 10.50 27.45 -4.18
N THR A 70 9.40 27.93 -4.74
CA THR A 70 8.39 28.72 -3.99
C THR A 70 7.80 27.89 -2.85
N LEU A 71 7.39 26.64 -3.10
CA LEU A 71 6.85 25.76 -2.06
C LEU A 71 7.88 25.44 -0.97
N PHE A 72 9.15 25.26 -1.35
CA PHE A 72 10.23 25.05 -0.39
C PHE A 72 10.46 26.30 0.45
N GLN A 73 10.48 27.48 -0.16
CA GLN A 73 10.63 28.75 0.56
C GLN A 73 9.48 28.96 1.55
N GLU A 74 8.24 28.72 1.15
CA GLU A 74 7.08 28.77 2.05
C GLU A 74 7.20 27.79 3.23
N LYS A 75 7.72 26.58 2.99
CA LYS A 75 7.90 25.58 4.04
C LYS A 75 9.03 25.96 5.00
N ILE A 76 10.11 26.55 4.48
CA ILE A 76 11.20 27.10 5.28
C ILE A 76 10.68 28.24 6.15
N ASP A 77 9.92 29.18 5.57
CA ASP A 77 9.35 30.31 6.30
C ASP A 77 8.38 29.84 7.39
N LYS A 78 7.58 28.80 7.13
CA LYS A 78 6.70 28.20 8.14
C LYS A 78 7.46 27.51 9.27
N LEU A 79 8.59 26.87 8.99
CA LEU A 79 9.42 26.22 10.01
C LEU A 79 10.28 27.22 10.80
N GLY A 80 10.66 28.34 10.19
CA GLY A 80 11.46 29.39 10.82
C GLY A 80 10.63 30.37 11.67
N LYS A 81 9.33 30.52 11.37
CA LYS A 81 8.41 31.28 12.22
C LYS A 81 8.24 30.58 13.57
N GLY A 82 8.30 31.36 14.65
CA GLY A 82 8.01 30.85 15.99
C GLY A 82 6.56 30.39 16.10
N ASP A 83 6.33 29.30 16.82
CA ASP A 83 4.99 28.81 17.10
C ASP A 83 4.22 29.82 17.96
N GLU A 84 2.92 29.96 17.71
CA GLU A 84 2.03 30.72 18.58
C GLU A 84 1.84 29.98 19.90
N LEU A 85 2.41 30.54 20.98
CA LEU A 85 2.28 30.01 22.33
C LEU A 85 1.20 30.78 23.11
N PRO A 86 0.42 30.12 23.98
CA PRO A 86 -0.50 30.79 24.89
C PRO A 86 0.21 31.83 25.79
N PRO A 87 -0.49 32.88 26.26
CA PRO A 87 0.13 33.90 27.10
C PRO A 87 0.73 33.29 28.37
N GLY A 88 1.98 33.64 28.68
CA GLY A 88 2.74 33.12 29.82
C GLY A 88 3.53 31.83 29.56
N VAL A 89 3.45 31.23 28.37
CA VAL A 89 4.23 30.05 28.00
C VAL A 89 5.48 30.43 27.20
N ILE A 90 6.67 30.09 27.73
CA ILE A 90 7.96 30.40 27.10
C ILE A 90 8.37 29.30 26.10
N LYS A 91 8.11 28.02 26.42
CA LYS A 91 8.45 26.87 25.58
C LYS A 91 7.48 25.71 25.83
N MET A 92 7.04 25.05 24.77
CA MET A 92 6.20 23.85 24.83
C MET A 92 7.00 22.63 24.37
N VAL A 93 6.89 21.51 25.11
CA VAL A 93 7.51 20.23 24.74
C VAL A 93 6.40 19.18 24.65
N LYS A 94 6.22 18.58 23.47
CA LYS A 94 5.25 17.50 23.23
C LYS A 94 5.97 16.16 23.20
N VAL A 95 5.64 15.25 24.11
CA VAL A 95 6.17 13.88 24.13
C VAL A 95 5.08 12.92 23.69
N TYR A 96 5.31 12.23 22.58
CA TYR A 96 4.40 11.21 22.06
C TYR A 96 4.84 9.84 22.57
N ILE A 97 3.96 9.16 23.32
CA ILE A 97 4.21 7.82 23.84
C ILE A 97 3.22 6.86 23.17
N ALA A 98 3.75 5.86 22.47
CA ALA A 98 2.95 4.77 21.92
C ALA A 98 2.95 3.58 22.88
N ILE A 99 1.77 3.07 23.22
CA ILE A 99 1.60 1.91 24.12
C ILE A 99 0.69 0.90 23.44
N LYS A 100 1.10 -0.38 23.41
CA LYS A 100 0.22 -1.49 23.04
C LYS A 100 -0.49 -1.98 24.30
N ARG A 101 -1.82 -1.79 24.36
CA ARG A 101 -2.67 -2.30 25.45
C ARG A 101 -3.11 -3.72 25.12
N LYS A 102 -3.02 -4.63 26.09
CA LYS A 102 -3.53 -6.00 25.99
C LYS A 102 -4.99 -6.04 26.48
N LEU A 103 -5.75 -7.04 26.03
CA LEU A 103 -7.10 -7.32 26.52
C LEU A 103 -7.06 -7.67 28.02
N GLN A 104 -7.97 -7.09 28.80
CA GLN A 104 -8.06 -7.29 30.24
C GLN A 104 -9.50 -7.59 30.67
N VAL A 105 -9.63 -8.24 31.83
CA VAL A 105 -10.93 -8.40 32.50
C VAL A 105 -11.51 -7.01 32.78
N GLY A 106 -12.78 -6.81 32.46
CA GLY A 106 -13.42 -5.50 32.52
C GLY A 106 -13.44 -4.73 31.19
N ASP A 107 -12.70 -5.18 30.17
CA ASP A 107 -12.79 -4.57 28.84
C ASP A 107 -14.17 -4.84 28.21
N LYS A 108 -14.69 -3.83 27.52
CA LYS A 108 -16.00 -3.90 26.85
C LYS A 108 -15.82 -4.38 25.41
N MET A 109 -16.51 -5.46 25.08
CA MET A 109 -16.55 -6.04 23.73
C MET A 109 -17.95 -5.89 23.14
N ALA A 110 -18.03 -5.75 21.82
CA ALA A 110 -19.30 -5.67 21.11
C ALA A 110 -19.21 -6.47 19.80
N GLY A 111 -20.25 -7.22 19.48
CA GLY A 111 -20.41 -7.89 18.19
C GLY A 111 -21.20 -7.05 17.20
N ARG A 112 -21.18 -7.50 15.94
CA ARG A 112 -21.77 -6.79 14.78
C ARG A 112 -23.30 -6.80 14.80
N HIS A 113 -23.90 -7.70 15.57
CA HIS A 113 -25.34 -7.83 15.75
C HIS A 113 -25.85 -7.10 17.01
N GLY A 114 -25.09 -6.14 17.53
CA GLY A 114 -25.51 -5.30 18.66
C GLY A 114 -25.44 -5.98 20.04
N ASN A 115 -24.93 -7.21 20.12
CA ASN A 115 -24.56 -7.85 21.37
C ASN A 115 -23.38 -7.11 22.00
N LYS A 116 -23.52 -6.68 23.26
CA LYS A 116 -22.48 -5.97 24.02
C LYS A 116 -22.23 -6.74 25.31
N GLY A 117 -20.97 -6.88 25.69
CA GLY A 117 -20.56 -7.58 26.90
C GLY A 117 -19.30 -6.97 27.48
N VAL A 118 -18.99 -7.37 28.71
CA VAL A 118 -17.74 -7.05 29.39
C VAL A 118 -17.00 -8.37 29.58
N VAL A 119 -15.70 -8.41 29.32
CA VAL A 119 -14.86 -9.60 29.55
C VAL A 119 -14.91 -9.95 31.03
N SER A 120 -15.48 -11.11 31.36
CA SER A 120 -15.70 -11.54 32.74
C SER A 120 -14.48 -12.23 33.35
N ARG A 121 -13.85 -13.14 32.60
CA ARG A 121 -12.64 -13.88 32.98
C ARG A 121 -11.84 -14.23 31.73
N ILE A 122 -10.54 -14.37 31.90
CA ILE A 122 -9.62 -14.95 30.92
C ILE A 122 -9.17 -16.27 31.53
N LEU A 123 -9.55 -17.38 30.90
CA LEU A 123 -9.21 -18.73 31.35
C LEU A 123 -7.99 -19.24 30.58
N PRO A 124 -7.19 -20.13 31.18
CA PRO A 124 -6.17 -20.86 30.46
C PRO A 124 -6.82 -21.87 29.49
N GLU A 125 -6.09 -22.30 28.47
CA GLU A 125 -6.63 -23.13 27.38
C GLU A 125 -7.15 -24.49 27.89
N GLU A 126 -6.52 -25.05 28.92
CA GLU A 126 -6.88 -26.33 29.54
C GLU A 126 -8.32 -26.37 30.07
N ASP A 127 -8.84 -25.23 30.54
CA ASP A 127 -10.13 -25.09 31.21
C ASP A 127 -11.29 -24.78 30.23
N LEU A 128 -10.99 -24.56 28.94
CA LEU A 128 -11.99 -24.23 27.94
C LEU A 128 -12.71 -25.48 27.41
N PRO A 129 -13.97 -25.37 26.96
CA PRO A 129 -14.62 -26.44 26.21
C PRO A 129 -13.87 -26.78 24.92
N TYR A 130 -13.82 -28.06 24.57
CA TYR A 130 -13.14 -28.56 23.37
C TYR A 130 -14.12 -29.06 22.32
N LEU A 131 -13.71 -28.88 21.07
CA LEU A 131 -14.33 -29.50 19.91
C LEU A 131 -13.91 -30.98 19.80
N PRO A 132 -14.61 -31.81 19.00
CA PRO A 132 -14.29 -33.24 18.85
C PRO A 132 -12.88 -33.54 18.31
N ASP A 133 -12.27 -32.57 17.62
CA ASP A 133 -10.90 -32.62 17.12
C ASP A 133 -9.85 -32.18 18.16
N GLY A 134 -10.29 -31.81 19.38
CA GLY A 134 -9.42 -31.41 20.48
C GLY A 134 -9.10 -29.92 20.53
N ARG A 135 -9.65 -29.09 19.65
CA ARG A 135 -9.42 -27.64 19.67
C ARG A 135 -10.25 -26.94 20.76
N PRO A 136 -9.66 -26.05 21.59
CA PRO A 136 -10.42 -25.26 22.56
C PRO A 136 -11.22 -24.15 21.86
N VAL A 137 -12.31 -23.72 22.47
CA VAL A 137 -13.09 -22.55 21.99
C VAL A 137 -12.50 -21.24 22.50
N ASP A 138 -12.37 -20.23 21.65
CA ASP A 138 -11.80 -18.94 22.08
C ASP A 138 -12.72 -18.10 22.98
N ILE A 139 -14.02 -18.14 22.72
CA ILE A 139 -15.02 -17.30 23.40
C ILE A 139 -16.29 -18.10 23.68
N VAL A 140 -16.75 -18.05 24.94
CA VAL A 140 -18.03 -18.63 25.35
C VAL A 140 -19.06 -17.51 25.55
N LEU A 141 -20.19 -17.59 24.83
CA LEU A 141 -21.28 -16.61 24.89
C LEU A 141 -22.53 -17.21 25.54
N ASN A 142 -23.30 -16.38 26.24
CA ASN A 142 -24.58 -16.79 26.82
C ASN A 142 -25.68 -16.83 25.72
N PRO A 143 -26.34 -17.98 25.48
CA PRO A 143 -27.35 -18.11 24.42
C PRO A 143 -28.64 -17.34 24.73
N LEU A 144 -28.96 -17.06 26.01
CA LEU A 144 -30.22 -16.43 26.40
C LEU A 144 -30.40 -15.02 25.82
N GLY A 145 -29.29 -14.35 25.48
CA GLY A 145 -29.32 -13.01 24.90
C GLY A 145 -29.83 -12.97 23.46
N VAL A 146 -29.83 -14.10 22.74
CA VAL A 146 -30.20 -14.14 21.32
C VAL A 146 -31.72 -14.13 21.13
N PRO A 147 -32.52 -15.03 21.75
CA PRO A 147 -33.98 -15.00 21.62
C PRO A 147 -34.60 -13.73 22.20
N SER A 148 -34.11 -13.28 23.36
CA SER A 148 -34.66 -12.11 24.06
C SER A 148 -34.53 -10.81 23.26
N ARG A 149 -33.47 -10.67 22.46
CA ARG A 149 -33.22 -9.49 21.62
C ARG A 149 -33.58 -9.70 20.16
N MET A 150 -34.05 -10.90 19.79
CA MET A 150 -34.33 -11.32 18.41
C MET A 150 -33.15 -11.12 17.44
N ASN A 151 -31.91 -11.25 17.93
CA ASN A 151 -30.69 -11.08 17.13
C ASN A 151 -30.28 -12.38 16.42
N VAL A 152 -31.21 -12.99 15.68
CA VAL A 152 -30.99 -14.29 15.02
C VAL A 152 -29.84 -14.25 14.01
N GLY A 153 -29.55 -13.08 13.44
CA GLY A 153 -28.43 -12.86 12.54
C GLY A 153 -27.08 -13.32 13.11
N GLN A 154 -26.87 -13.21 14.43
CA GLN A 154 -25.65 -13.70 15.08
C GLN A 154 -25.47 -15.22 14.90
N ILE A 155 -26.56 -15.98 14.98
CA ILE A 155 -26.50 -17.43 14.77
C ILE A 155 -26.18 -17.73 13.31
N LEU A 156 -26.82 -17.03 12.36
CA LEU A 156 -26.57 -17.22 10.93
C LEU A 156 -25.12 -16.83 10.55
N GLU A 157 -24.57 -15.75 11.13
CA GLU A 157 -23.17 -15.35 10.96
C GLU A 157 -22.22 -16.43 11.47
N ILE A 158 -22.50 -17.02 12.64
CA ILE A 158 -21.69 -18.13 13.18
C ILE A 158 -21.74 -19.36 12.27
N HIS A 159 -22.92 -19.75 11.77
CA HIS A 159 -23.04 -20.91 10.88
C HIS A 159 -22.29 -20.69 9.56
N LEU A 160 -22.44 -19.51 8.96
CA LEU A 160 -21.74 -19.17 7.72
C LEU A 160 -20.23 -19.06 7.93
N GLY A 161 -19.81 -18.46 9.06
CA GLY A 161 -18.40 -18.39 9.46
C GLY A 161 -17.80 -19.77 9.66
N TRP A 162 -18.52 -20.68 10.33
CA TRP A 162 -18.08 -22.06 10.53
C TRP A 162 -17.97 -22.84 9.21
N ALA A 163 -18.93 -22.66 8.29
CA ALA A 163 -18.83 -23.24 6.95
C ALA A 163 -17.61 -22.69 6.18
N GLY A 164 -17.35 -21.38 6.27
CA GLY A 164 -16.16 -20.75 5.69
C GLY A 164 -14.85 -21.29 6.28
N HIS A 165 -14.79 -21.46 7.61
CA HIS A 165 -13.66 -22.04 8.33
C HIS A 165 -13.34 -23.46 7.83
N LEU A 166 -14.35 -24.33 7.77
CA LEU A 166 -14.18 -25.69 7.25
C LEU A 166 -13.76 -25.73 5.77
N LEU A 167 -14.23 -24.78 4.95
CA LEU A 167 -13.75 -24.65 3.57
C LEU A 167 -12.28 -24.24 3.51
N GLY A 168 -11.83 -23.36 4.41
CA GLY A 168 -10.42 -23.00 4.58
C GLY A 168 -9.57 -24.22 4.92
N GLU A 169 -9.97 -25.01 5.92
CA GLU A 169 -9.28 -26.24 6.32
C GLU A 169 -9.18 -27.26 5.19
N GLN A 170 -10.24 -27.41 4.38
CA GLN A 170 -10.22 -28.27 3.19
C GLN A 170 -9.17 -27.81 2.17
N LEU A 171 -9.09 -26.51 1.90
CA LEU A 171 -8.12 -25.95 0.97
C LEU A 171 -6.70 -26.11 1.51
N GLU A 172 -6.49 -25.89 2.80
CA GLU A 172 -5.21 -26.10 3.46
C GLU A 172 -4.75 -27.55 3.31
N HIS A 173 -5.63 -28.52 3.59
CA HIS A 173 -5.33 -29.94 3.43
C HIS A 173 -4.96 -30.29 1.98
N MET A 174 -5.70 -29.76 0.99
CA MET A 174 -5.39 -29.96 -0.44
C MET A 174 -4.01 -29.37 -0.82
N VAL A 175 -3.64 -28.22 -0.25
CA VAL A 175 -2.33 -27.60 -0.46
C VAL A 175 -1.22 -28.39 0.24
N ALA A 176 -1.47 -28.88 1.46
CA ALA A 176 -0.52 -29.71 2.22
C ALA A 176 -0.22 -31.04 1.50
N GLU A 177 -1.23 -31.65 0.86
CA GLU A 177 -1.08 -32.83 0.01
C GLU A 177 -0.44 -32.54 -1.36
N GLN A 178 -0.06 -31.29 -1.64
CA GLN A 178 0.51 -30.84 -2.91
C GLN A 178 -0.38 -31.17 -4.13
N ARG A 179 -1.71 -31.13 -3.96
CA ARG A 179 -2.63 -31.35 -5.07
C ARG A 179 -2.42 -30.31 -6.17
N ALA A 180 -2.68 -30.71 -7.41
CA ALA A 180 -2.51 -29.83 -8.56
C ALA A 180 -3.40 -28.58 -8.44
N ALA A 181 -2.91 -27.42 -8.86
CA ALA A 181 -3.68 -26.17 -8.86
C ALA A 181 -5.02 -26.28 -9.60
N LYS A 182 -5.10 -27.17 -10.60
CA LYS A 182 -6.32 -27.49 -11.33
C LYS A 182 -7.39 -28.14 -10.46
N GLU A 183 -7.01 -28.99 -9.50
CA GLU A 183 -7.93 -29.63 -8.56
C GLU A 183 -8.45 -28.65 -7.52
N LEU A 184 -7.57 -27.80 -6.97
CA LEU A 184 -7.94 -26.68 -6.09
C LEU A 184 -8.95 -25.75 -6.78
N ARG A 185 -8.66 -25.39 -8.03
CA ARG A 185 -9.57 -24.58 -8.86
C ARG A 185 -10.89 -25.30 -9.07
N ALA A 186 -10.89 -26.58 -9.43
CA ALA A 186 -12.12 -27.33 -9.62
C ALA A 186 -12.99 -27.34 -8.35
N HIS A 187 -12.39 -27.60 -7.17
CA HIS A 187 -13.08 -27.59 -5.88
C HIS A 187 -13.71 -26.21 -5.59
N LEU A 188 -12.94 -25.13 -5.75
CA LEU A 188 -13.43 -23.77 -5.56
C LEU A 188 -14.57 -23.42 -6.51
N LEU A 189 -14.53 -23.90 -7.76
CA LEU A 189 -15.59 -23.67 -8.74
C LEU A 189 -16.85 -24.50 -8.46
N THR A 190 -16.73 -25.64 -7.76
CA THR A 190 -17.85 -26.42 -7.26
C THR A 190 -18.53 -25.73 -6.07
N VAL A 191 -17.75 -25.16 -5.17
CA VAL A 191 -18.26 -24.46 -3.97
C VAL A 191 -18.83 -23.09 -4.33
N PHE A 192 -18.13 -22.32 -5.18
CA PHE A 192 -18.52 -20.99 -5.63
C PHE A 192 -18.97 -21.04 -7.08
N ASP A 193 -20.22 -21.47 -7.28
CA ASP A 193 -20.83 -21.58 -8.61
C ASP A 193 -21.18 -20.21 -9.21
N ARG A 194 -21.41 -19.19 -8.37
CA ARG A 194 -21.84 -17.84 -8.76
C ARG A 194 -21.17 -16.74 -7.92
N GLY A 195 -21.22 -15.51 -8.43
CA GLY A 195 -20.86 -14.31 -7.67
C GLY A 195 -19.41 -13.85 -7.82
N PRO A 196 -18.94 -12.96 -6.93
CA PRO A 196 -17.64 -12.29 -7.07
C PRO A 196 -16.46 -13.25 -6.90
N VAL A 197 -16.59 -14.27 -6.05
CA VAL A 197 -15.53 -15.27 -5.83
C VAL A 197 -15.29 -16.11 -7.08
N ARG A 198 -16.36 -16.53 -7.78
CA ARG A 198 -16.26 -17.22 -9.07
C ARG A 198 -15.45 -16.40 -10.08
N SER A 199 -15.80 -15.12 -10.22
CA SER A 199 -15.12 -14.20 -11.15
C SER A 199 -13.65 -13.98 -10.78
N LEU A 200 -13.31 -14.00 -9.49
CA LEU A 200 -11.94 -13.90 -9.01
C LEU A 200 -11.15 -15.17 -9.36
N VAL A 201 -11.72 -16.34 -9.11
CA VAL A 201 -11.09 -17.62 -9.44
C VAL A 201 -10.85 -17.71 -10.95
N ASP A 202 -11.82 -17.34 -11.79
CA ASP A 202 -11.64 -17.38 -13.25
C ASP A 202 -10.52 -16.43 -13.76
N ARG A 203 -10.21 -15.35 -13.03
CA ARG A 203 -9.17 -14.37 -13.41
C ARG A 203 -7.78 -14.69 -12.88
N ILE A 204 -7.68 -15.31 -11.71
CA ILE A 204 -6.40 -15.55 -11.04
C ILE A 204 -5.64 -16.69 -11.72
N SER A 205 -4.32 -16.56 -11.83
CA SER A 205 -3.48 -17.61 -12.41
C SER A 205 -3.24 -18.75 -11.42
N ASP A 206 -2.91 -19.94 -11.92
CA ASP A 206 -2.62 -21.12 -11.09
C ASP A 206 -1.43 -20.90 -10.13
N LYS A 207 -0.49 -20.00 -10.49
CA LYS A 207 0.66 -19.62 -9.65
C LYS A 207 0.27 -18.74 -8.46
N GLU A 208 -0.80 -17.97 -8.58
CA GLU A 208 -1.30 -17.07 -7.54
C GLU A 208 -2.39 -17.74 -6.68
N LEU A 209 -3.03 -18.79 -7.20
CA LEU A 209 -4.08 -19.53 -6.51
C LEU A 209 -3.56 -20.29 -5.28
N VAL A 210 -2.38 -20.90 -5.38
CA VAL A 210 -1.79 -21.66 -4.25
C VAL A 210 -1.40 -20.76 -3.07
N PRO A 211 -0.73 -19.60 -3.28
CA PRO A 211 -0.54 -18.62 -2.21
C PRO A 211 -1.85 -18.10 -1.62
N LEU A 212 -2.88 -17.87 -2.44
CA LEU A 212 -4.18 -17.41 -1.97
C LEU A 212 -4.85 -18.46 -1.06
N ALA A 213 -4.80 -19.74 -1.43
CA ALA A 213 -5.34 -20.83 -0.62
C ALA A 213 -4.62 -20.96 0.74
N LYS A 214 -3.34 -20.61 0.82
CA LYS A 214 -2.58 -20.57 2.08
C LYS A 214 -2.92 -19.38 2.99
N GLN A 215 -3.56 -18.35 2.46
CA GLN A 215 -3.96 -17.16 3.23
C GLN A 215 -5.35 -17.28 3.86
N TRP A 216 -6.04 -18.41 3.64
CA TRP A 216 -7.39 -18.66 4.15
C TRP A 216 -7.40 -19.36 5.53
N GLU A 217 -6.25 -19.37 6.23
CA GLU A 217 -6.18 -19.56 7.69
C GLU A 217 -6.92 -18.45 8.45
#